data_AF-A0A842NI51-F1
#
_entry.id   AF-A0A842NI51-F1
#
_cell.length_a   1.000
_cell.length_b   1.000
_cell.length_c   1.000
_cell.angle_alpha   90.00
_cell.angle_beta   90.00
_cell.angle_gamma   90.00
#
_symmetry.space_group_name_H-M   'P 1'
#
loop_
_entity.id
_entity.type
_entity.pdbx_description
1 polymer ?
#
loop_
_entity_poly.entity_id
_entity_poly.type
_entity_poly.pdbx_seq_one_letter_code
_entity_poly.pdbx_strand_id
1 'polypeptide(L)' 'MSDVLRGLEPRIVWDIFERISAIPRCSKKEERVKEFLEAWAKENGVGFQKDGVGNVILIREAAPSCEGYPTLMMQGH' A
#
# COMPACT_ATOMS: atom_id res chain seq x y z
N MET A 1 11.92 18.92 2.51
CA MET A 1 11.95 18.33 1.17
C MET A 1 10.73 18.86 0.43
N SER A 2 10.88 19.33 -0.80
CA SER A 2 9.76 19.74 -1.65
C SER A 2 9.05 18.51 -2.16
N ASP A 3 7.72 18.47 -2.04
CA ASP A 3 6.87 17.45 -2.66
C ASP A 3 6.94 17.63 -4.19
N VAL A 4 7.75 16.80 -4.85
CA VAL A 4 8.03 16.87 -6.29
C VAL A 4 6.77 16.57 -7.10
N LEU A 5 5.88 15.74 -6.56
CA LEU A 5 4.66 15.28 -7.23
C LEU A 5 3.43 16.10 -6.85
N ARG A 6 3.61 17.21 -6.10
CA ARG A 6 2.51 18.08 -5.68
C ARG A 6 1.78 18.67 -6.89
N GLY A 7 0.45 18.59 -6.86
CA GLY A 7 -0.43 19.15 -7.89
C GLY A 7 -0.81 18.16 -9.00
N LEU A 8 -0.30 16.93 -8.96
CA LEU A 8 -0.78 15.85 -9.82
C LEU A 8 -2.07 15.23 -9.25
N GLU A 9 -2.97 14.85 -10.14
CA GLU A 9 -4.23 14.16 -9.81
C GLU A 9 -4.20 12.70 -10.29
N PRO A 10 -4.87 11.76 -9.60
CA PRO A 10 -5.58 11.94 -8.34
C PRO A 10 -4.62 12.07 -7.14
N ARG A 11 -4.81 13.09 -6.32
CA ARG A 11 -3.90 13.46 -5.23
C ARG A 11 -3.52 12.29 -4.30
N ILE A 12 -4.49 11.47 -3.93
CA ILE A 12 -4.27 10.33 -3.02
C ILE A 12 -3.25 9.31 -3.54
N VAL A 13 -3.23 9.08 -4.86
CA VAL A 13 -2.29 8.13 -5.47
C VAL A 13 -0.88 8.70 -5.44
N TRP A 14 -0.73 9.98 -5.82
CA TRP A 14 0.57 10.63 -5.88
C TRP A 14 1.19 10.86 -4.51
N ASP A 15 0.39 11.20 -3.50
CA ASP A 15 0.86 11.34 -2.11
C ASP A 15 1.42 10.00 -1.56
N ILE A 16 0.74 8.88 -1.83
CA ILE A 16 1.22 7.54 -1.44
C ILE A 16 2.46 7.16 -2.26
N PHE A 17 2.46 7.45 -3.56
CA PHE A 17 3.56 7.13 -4.47
C PHE A 17 4.84 7.89 -4.12
N GLU A 18 4.74 9.16 -3.69
CA GLU A 18 5.88 9.95 -3.25
C GLU A 18 6.50 9.36 -1.98
N ARG A 19 5.66 9.01 -0.99
CA ARG A 19 6.10 8.38 0.27
C ARG A 19 6.80 7.04 0.03
N ILE A 20 6.21 6.17 -0.80
CA ILE A 20 6.79 4.84 -1.07
C ILE A 20 8.06 4.95 -1.94
N SER A 21 8.13 5.92 -2.85
CA SER A 21 9.30 6.15 -3.71
C SER A 21 10.52 6.68 -2.95
N ALA A 22 10.30 7.39 -1.85
CA ALA A 22 11.37 7.81 -0.94
C ALA A 22 12.05 6.64 -0.21
N ILE A 23 11.47 5.43 -0.26
CA ILE A 23 12.03 4.21 0.36
C ILE A 23 12.82 3.43 -0.71
N PRO A 24 14.15 3.33 -0.56
CA PRO A 24 14.95 2.46 -1.40
C PRO A 24 14.50 1.00 -1.22
N ARG A 25 14.09 0.36 -2.32
CA ARG A 25 13.52 -1.00 -2.36
C ARG A 25 14.15 -1.85 -3.46
N CYS A 26 15.47 -1.86 -3.52
CA CYS A 26 16.17 -2.75 -4.45
C CYS A 26 15.76 -4.21 -4.21
N SER A 27 15.80 -5.03 -5.25
CA SER A 27 15.53 -6.45 -5.13
C SER A 27 16.40 -7.08 -4.03
N LYS A 28 15.80 -7.94 -3.21
CA LYS A 28 16.35 -8.57 -2.00
C LYS A 28 16.57 -7.62 -0.81
N LYS A 29 16.08 -6.38 -0.89
CA LYS A 29 16.14 -5.37 0.19
C LYS A 29 14.76 -4.71 0.40
N GLU A 30 13.71 -5.52 0.40
CA GLU A 30 12.32 -5.07 0.45
C GLU A 30 11.80 -4.83 1.89
N GLU A 31 12.54 -5.20 2.94
CA GLU A 31 12.02 -5.15 4.31
C GLU A 31 11.52 -3.76 4.73
N ARG A 32 12.22 -2.68 4.34
CA ARG A 32 11.80 -1.31 4.66
C ARG A 32 10.48 -0.91 3.99
N VAL A 33 10.22 -1.39 2.77
CA VAL A 33 8.95 -1.09 2.10
C VAL A 33 7.82 -1.92 2.71
N LYS A 34 8.10 -3.15 3.15
CA LYS A 34 7.14 -3.98 3.90
C LYS A 34 6.75 -3.31 5.22
N GLU A 35 7.72 -2.88 6.02
CA GLU A 35 7.47 -2.15 7.27
C GLU A 35 6.63 -0.89 7.04
N PHE A 36 6.90 -0.16 5.96
CA PHE A 36 6.09 1.01 5.58
C PHE A 36 4.64 0.62 5.25
N LEU A 37 4.41 -0.45 4.51
CA LEU A 37 3.06 -0.93 4.18
C LEU A 37 2.31 -1.39 5.45
N GLU A 38 2.99 -2.08 6.36
CA GLU A 38 2.41 -2.50 7.64
C GLU A 38 2.04 -1.31 8.53
N ALA A 39 2.91 -0.30 8.60
CA ALA A 39 2.64 0.94 9.33
C ALA A 39 1.48 1.72 8.70
N TRP A 40 1.48 1.85 7.37
CA TRP A 40 0.40 2.52 6.64
C TRP A 40 -0.94 1.80 6.85
N ALA A 41 -0.95 0.47 6.84
CA ALA A 41 -2.14 -0.32 7.09
C ALA A 41 -2.70 -0.07 8.51
N LYS A 42 -1.83 -0.07 9.53
CA LYS A 42 -2.21 0.24 10.93
C LYS A 42 -2.77 1.65 11.07
N GLU A 43 -2.10 2.65 10.48
CA GLU A 43 -2.54 4.06 10.51
C GLU A 43 -3.92 4.26 9.88
N ASN A 44 -4.24 3.49 8.83
CA ASN A 44 -5.50 3.59 8.08
C ASN A 44 -6.55 2.56 8.52
N GLY A 45 -6.28 1.75 9.56
CA GLY A 45 -7.21 0.71 10.02
C GLY A 45 -7.47 -0.39 8.99
N VAL A 46 -6.53 -0.66 8.11
CA VAL A 46 -6.61 -1.70 7.08
C VAL A 46 -5.96 -2.98 7.62
N GLY A 47 -6.65 -4.12 7.47
CA GLY A 47 -6.09 -5.41 7.86
C GLY A 47 -4.91 -5.78 6.97
N PHE A 48 -3.89 -6.44 7.52
CA PHE A 48 -2.77 -6.92 6.71
C PHE A 48 -2.26 -8.27 7.22
N GLN A 49 -1.66 -9.04 6.33
CA GLN A 49 -0.97 -10.29 6.64
C GLN A 49 0.34 -10.37 5.86
N LYS A 50 1.32 -11.08 6.43
CA LYS A 50 2.60 -11.41 5.80
C LYS A 50 2.76 -12.93 5.76
N ASP A 51 3.13 -13.47 4.60
CA ASP A 51 3.36 -14.90 4.46
C ASP A 51 4.81 -15.30 4.84
N GLY A 52 5.11 -16.60 4.82
CA GLY A 52 6.42 -17.13 5.19
C GLY A 52 7.56 -16.78 4.22
N VAL A 53 7.25 -16.30 3.02
CA VAL A 53 8.25 -15.86 2.03
C VAL A 53 8.36 -14.33 1.96
N GLY A 54 7.51 -13.61 2.70
CA GLY A 54 7.57 -12.18 2.90
C GLY A 54 6.68 -11.36 1.95
N ASN A 55 5.73 -11.97 1.25
CA ASN A 55 4.68 -11.22 0.56
C ASN A 55 3.76 -10.57 1.59
N VAL A 56 3.25 -9.38 1.26
CA VAL A 56 2.32 -8.62 2.11
C VAL A 56 1.00 -8.48 1.36
N ILE A 57 -0.10 -8.83 2.04
CA ILE A 57 -1.46 -8.58 1.56
C ILE A 57 -2.14 -7.57 2.48
N LEU A 58 -2.78 -6.56 1.88
CA LEU A 58 -3.68 -5.63 2.56
C LEU A 58 -5.12 -6.03 2.24
N ILE A 59 -5.95 -6.15 3.26
CA ILE A 59 -7.33 -6.62 3.16
C ILE A 59 -8.25 -5.52 3.70
N ARG A 60 -9.22 -5.15 2.88
CA ARG A 60 -10.27 -4.20 3.24
C ARG A 60 -11.62 -4.83 2.92
N GLU A 61 -12.54 -4.74 3.87
CA GLU A 61 -13.92 -5.16 3.66
C GLU A 61 -14.58 -4.38 2.53
N ALA A 62 -15.58 -5.00 1.90
CA ALA A 62 -16.38 -4.35 0.88
C ALA A 62 -16.97 -3.04 1.41
N ALA A 63 -17.07 -2.04 0.54
CA ALA A 63 -17.85 -0.85 0.83
C ALA A 63 -19.33 -1.23 1.03
N PRO A 64 -20.13 -0.43 1.76
CA PRO A 64 -21.57 -0.67 1.88
C PRO A 64 -22.19 -0.83 0.51
N SER A 65 -23.08 -1.82 0.35
CA SER A 65 -23.74 -2.25 -0.91
C SER A 65 -22.89 -3.07 -1.86
N CYS A 66 -21.62 -3.35 -1.53
CA CYS A 66 -20.73 -4.16 -2.37
C CYS A 66 -20.47 -5.57 -1.81
N GLU A 67 -21.12 -5.99 -0.73
CA GLU A 67 -20.84 -7.24 0.00
C GLU A 67 -21.15 -8.50 -0.82
N GLY A 68 -22.01 -8.39 -1.84
CA GLY A 68 -22.39 -9.51 -2.72
C GLY A 68 -21.50 -9.68 -3.96
N TYR A 69 -20.56 -8.77 -4.23
CA TYR A 69 -19.66 -8.89 -5.38
C TYR A 69 -18.45 -9.78 -5.06
N PRO A 70 -17.85 -10.44 -6.07
CA PRO A 70 -16.62 -11.19 -5.88
C PRO A 70 -15.48 -10.31 -5.36
N THR A 71 -14.63 -10.89 -4.51
CA THR A 71 -13.41 -10.23 -4.04
C THR A 71 -12.49 -9.86 -5.21
N LEU A 72 -12.02 -8.62 -5.22
CA LEU A 72 -11.02 -8.15 -6.16
C LEU A 72 -9.63 -8.15 -5.52
N MET A 73 -8.63 -8.70 -6.22
CA MET A 73 -7.23 -8.65 -5.81
C MET A 73 -6.42 -7.80 -6.78
N MET A 74 -5.75 -6.77 -6.27
CA MET A 74 -4.81 -5.95 -7.02
C MET A 74 -3.39 -6.32 -6.59
N GLN A 75 -2.50 -6.57 -7.55
CA GLN A 75 -1.13 -6.98 -7.30
C GLN A 75 -0.14 -5.99 -7.90
N GLY A 76 0.93 -5.70 -7.15
CA GLY A 76 2.09 -4.93 -7.59
C GLY A 76 3.38 -5.57 -7.06
N HIS A 77 4.51 -5.28 -7.72
CA HIS A 77 5.84 -5.82 -7.37
C HIS A 77 6.90 -4.73 -7.23
#